data_AF-A0A8C5QBT6-F1
#
_entry.id   AF-A0A8C5QBT6-F1
#
_cell.length_a   1.000
_cell.length_b   1.000
_cell.length_c   1.000
_cell.angle_alpha   90.00
_cell.angle_beta   90.00
_cell.angle_gamma   90.00
#
_symmetry.space_group_name_H-M   'P 1'
#
loop_
_entity.id
_entity.type
_entity.pdbx_description
1 polymer ?
#
loop_
_entity_poly.entity_id
_entity_poly.type
_entity_poly.pdbx_seq_one_letter_code
_entity_poly.pdbx_strand_id
1 'polypeptide(L)'
;MPDGSIYKLVPHGNGDDEKEDENQGVTTRAANNIYKHREPYQHNPYKSAMQMPLREVPGPPLADGNPGPMQYTYVPFTTTDLFNWKTHTPLYSTNPAAVASMIESVMLTHNPTWADCQQLMLTMFTTEERARINSSAQKILLAQAVADAKPHPEAWAEEHYPKTDPKWPYNTVEGVAHLQTYRTAVIMGVKAGGKKPTNMGKIADVIQEVKESPSAFLERLLDAYRMYSPIDPEAMENQRLINSSFVGQSQRDIRNKIQRIDGFLGKGISELVEIANKVYHNRDLEEIKKQ
;
A
#
# COMPACT_ATOMS: atom_id res chain seq x y z
N MET A 1 -48.67 26.49 -30.86
CA MET A 1 -48.27 27.60 -29.95
C MET A 1 -47.01 27.13 -29.21
N PRO A 2 -45.98 28.00 -29.13
CA PRO A 2 -44.70 27.88 -29.86
C PRO A 2 -43.51 27.74 -28.87
N ASP A 3 -42.20 27.68 -29.18
CA ASP A 3 -41.28 28.51 -30.02
C ASP A 3 -39.85 27.93 -29.77
N GLY A 4 -39.05 27.49 -30.76
CA GLY A 4 -38.00 28.24 -31.51
C GLY A 4 -36.72 28.48 -30.68
N SER A 5 -35.49 28.41 -31.18
CA SER A 5 -34.99 28.98 -32.43
C SER A 5 -33.76 28.24 -32.99
N ILE A 6 -33.70 28.25 -34.33
CA ILE A 6 -32.63 27.84 -35.24
C ILE A 6 -31.86 29.12 -35.65
N TYR A 7 -30.54 29.03 -35.86
CA TYR A 7 -29.89 29.84 -36.91
C TYR A 7 -28.95 28.98 -37.76
N LYS A 8 -29.25 28.98 -39.07
CA LYS A 8 -28.46 28.44 -40.19
C LYS A 8 -27.67 29.57 -40.86
N LEU A 9 -26.38 29.27 -41.06
CA LEU A 9 -25.47 29.47 -42.19
C LEU A 9 -25.92 30.05 -43.58
N VAL A 10 -24.99 30.89 -44.13
CA VAL A 10 -24.54 31.23 -45.53
C VAL A 10 -25.43 32.03 -46.52
N PRO A 11 -24.94 32.54 -47.71
CA PRO A 11 -23.57 32.83 -48.25
C PRO A 11 -23.38 34.07 -49.21
N HIS A 12 -22.11 34.28 -49.65
CA HIS A 12 -21.61 34.56 -51.03
C HIS A 12 -21.24 35.98 -51.54
N GLY A 13 -20.07 36.04 -52.23
CA GLY A 13 -19.68 37.06 -53.22
C GLY A 13 -18.21 36.96 -53.66
N ASN A 14 -17.96 36.44 -54.88
CA ASN A 14 -16.67 36.28 -55.60
C ASN A 14 -16.12 37.61 -56.19
N GLY A 15 -14.84 37.64 -56.57
CA GLY A 15 -14.32 38.60 -57.57
C GLY A 15 -12.78 38.70 -57.64
N ASP A 16 -12.23 38.38 -58.80
CA ASP A 16 -10.82 38.19 -59.21
C ASP A 16 -9.92 39.44 -59.21
N ASP A 17 -8.58 39.26 -59.18
CA ASP A 17 -7.63 39.93 -60.10
C ASP A 17 -6.20 39.34 -60.01
N GLU A 18 -5.69 38.93 -61.18
CA GLU A 18 -4.35 38.42 -61.50
C GLU A 18 -3.26 39.51 -61.40
N LYS A 19 -1.99 39.13 -61.17
CA LYS A 19 -0.82 39.49 -62.00
C LYS A 19 0.40 38.63 -61.68
N GLU A 20 0.86 37.90 -62.69
CA GLU A 20 2.19 37.30 -62.81
C GLU A 20 3.24 38.36 -63.20
N ASP A 21 4.49 38.16 -62.82
CA ASP A 21 5.65 38.68 -63.56
C ASP A 21 6.84 37.71 -63.36
N GLU A 22 7.24 37.07 -64.46
CA GLU A 22 8.48 36.31 -64.63
C GLU A 22 9.64 37.29 -64.91
N ASN A 23 10.83 37.09 -64.31
CA ASN A 23 12.06 37.14 -65.12
C ASN A 23 13.28 36.46 -64.46
N GLN A 24 14.13 35.99 -65.36
CA GLN A 24 15.23 35.03 -65.29
C GLN A 24 16.57 35.62 -64.82
N GLY A 25 17.53 34.73 -64.47
CA GLY A 25 18.90 34.89 -64.99
C GLY A 25 20.05 35.27 -64.03
N VAL A 26 20.67 34.25 -63.43
CA VAL A 26 22.12 33.92 -63.49
C VAL A 26 23.21 34.96 -63.05
N THR A 27 24.15 34.42 -62.25
CA THR A 27 25.53 34.85 -61.94
C THR A 27 25.78 36.04 -61.01
N THR A 28 26.34 35.77 -59.81
CA THR A 28 27.71 36.22 -59.50
C THR A 28 28.33 35.45 -58.32
N ARG A 29 29.53 34.92 -58.57
CA ARG A 29 30.48 34.39 -57.60
C ARG A 29 31.39 35.54 -57.18
N ALA A 30 31.42 35.91 -55.91
CA ALA A 30 32.65 36.11 -55.12
C ALA A 30 32.42 36.88 -53.82
N ALA A 31 33.21 36.48 -52.82
CA ALA A 31 33.75 37.28 -51.73
C ALA A 31 33.05 37.20 -50.35
N ASN A 32 33.63 36.32 -49.54
CA ASN A 32 34.20 36.63 -48.22
C ASN A 32 33.36 36.35 -46.96
N ASN A 33 33.54 35.13 -46.45
CA ASN A 33 34.00 34.83 -45.08
C ASN A 33 33.53 35.75 -43.95
N ILE A 34 32.36 35.44 -43.36
CA ILE A 34 32.15 35.54 -41.91
C ILE A 34 31.26 34.36 -41.46
N TYR A 35 31.84 33.18 -41.27
CA TYR A 35 31.24 32.14 -40.43
C TYR A 35 32.35 31.51 -39.59
N LYS A 36 32.50 32.04 -38.37
CA LYS A 36 33.19 31.33 -37.28
C LYS A 36 32.31 30.15 -36.85
N HIS A 37 32.93 28.97 -36.81
CA HIS A 37 32.58 27.74 -36.09
C HIS A 37 31.09 27.43 -35.83
N ARG A 38 30.57 26.45 -36.59
CA ARG A 38 29.35 25.71 -36.28
C ARG A 38 29.75 24.38 -35.61
N GLU A 39 29.70 24.33 -34.29
CA GLU A 39 29.66 23.08 -33.52
C GLU A 39 28.31 22.37 -33.80
N PRO A 40 28.27 21.04 -34.01
CA PRO A 40 27.01 20.35 -34.28
C PRO A 40 26.17 20.23 -33.00
N TYR A 41 24.91 20.65 -33.11
CA TYR A 41 23.85 20.52 -32.12
C TYR A 41 23.78 19.09 -31.56
N GLN A 42 24.18 18.90 -30.30
CA GLN A 42 23.86 17.70 -29.55
C GLN A 42 22.36 17.73 -29.22
N HIS A 43 21.64 16.79 -29.83
CA HIS A 43 20.27 16.46 -29.49
C HIS A 43 20.22 15.99 -28.03
N ASN A 44 19.61 16.80 -27.14
CA ASN A 44 19.38 16.41 -25.74
C ASN A 44 18.10 15.56 -25.67
N PRO A 45 18.17 14.24 -25.44
CA PRO A 45 16.99 13.38 -25.44
C PRO A 45 16.32 13.23 -24.07
N TYR A 46 16.79 13.89 -23.00
CA TYR A 46 16.28 13.63 -21.65
C TYR A 46 15.32 14.73 -21.17
N LYS A 47 14.10 14.71 -21.72
CA LYS A 47 12.89 15.20 -21.04
C LYS A 47 11.96 14.02 -20.78
N SER A 48 11.44 13.98 -19.55
CA SER A 48 10.57 12.96 -18.93
C SER A 48 11.33 11.84 -18.20
N ALA A 49 11.79 12.16 -16.99
CA ALA A 49 12.38 11.20 -16.06
C ALA A 49 11.28 10.33 -15.43
N MET A 50 11.02 9.16 -16.00
CA MET A 50 10.46 8.00 -15.29
C MET A 50 11.64 7.13 -14.83
N GLN A 51 11.60 6.69 -13.58
CA GLN A 51 12.75 6.38 -12.73
C GLN A 51 12.48 5.05 -11.92
N MET A 52 13.48 4.17 -11.76
CA MET A 52 13.56 2.71 -11.97
C MET A 52 14.89 2.02 -11.35
N PRO A 53 14.94 0.92 -10.52
CA PRO A 53 15.95 0.39 -9.50
C PRO A 53 17.50 0.33 -9.69
N LEU A 54 18.27 -0.18 -8.70
CA LEU A 54 19.76 -0.20 -8.69
C LEU A 54 20.38 -1.61 -8.87
N ARG A 55 21.32 -1.77 -9.80
CA ARG A 55 22.12 -2.99 -10.04
C ARG A 55 23.61 -2.74 -9.86
N GLU A 56 24.32 -3.62 -9.18
CA GLU A 56 25.78 -3.57 -9.08
C GLU A 56 26.45 -3.99 -10.38
N VAL A 57 27.38 -3.19 -10.87
CA VAL A 57 28.25 -3.47 -12.01
C VAL A 57 29.70 -3.11 -11.66
N PRO A 58 30.70 -3.79 -12.23
CA PRO A 58 32.09 -3.36 -12.11
C PRO A 58 32.24 -1.95 -12.67
N GLY A 59 32.89 -1.07 -11.91
CA GLY A 59 33.23 0.27 -12.38
C GLY A 59 34.23 0.22 -13.55
N PRO A 60 34.46 1.36 -14.22
CA PRO A 60 35.42 1.45 -15.32
C PRO A 60 36.80 0.89 -14.90
N PRO A 61 37.51 0.17 -15.80
CA PRO A 61 38.82 -0.38 -15.48
C PRO A 61 39.76 0.72 -14.97
N LEU A 62 40.50 0.40 -13.92
CA LEU A 62 41.59 1.23 -13.43
C LEU A 62 42.71 1.29 -14.48
N ALA A 63 43.61 2.28 -14.35
CA ALA A 63 44.71 2.47 -15.29
C ALA A 63 45.68 1.27 -15.39
N ASP A 64 45.64 0.37 -14.40
CA ASP A 64 46.41 -0.87 -14.35
C ASP A 64 45.68 -2.07 -14.98
N GLY A 65 44.48 -1.87 -15.54
CA GLY A 65 43.64 -2.90 -16.15
C GLY A 65 42.80 -3.72 -15.17
N ASN A 66 42.89 -3.46 -13.86
CA ASN A 66 42.03 -4.10 -12.88
C ASN A 66 40.60 -3.54 -12.95
N PRO A 67 39.56 -4.34 -12.62
CA PRO A 67 38.20 -3.84 -12.53
C PRO A 67 38.11 -2.66 -11.56
N GLY A 68 37.40 -1.60 -11.96
CA GLY A 68 37.11 -0.50 -11.05
C GLY A 68 36.22 -0.91 -9.88
N PRO A 69 36.12 -0.08 -8.82
CA PRO A 69 35.23 -0.34 -7.70
C PRO A 69 33.79 -0.55 -8.20
N MET A 70 33.04 -1.44 -7.53
CA MET A 70 31.64 -1.71 -7.88
C MET A 70 30.82 -0.41 -7.84
N GLN A 71 29.99 -0.20 -8.85
CA GLN A 71 29.09 0.94 -8.98
C GLN A 71 27.65 0.44 -9.13
N TYR A 72 26.70 1.19 -8.58
CA TYR A 72 25.29 0.95 -8.87
C TYR A 72 24.89 1.67 -10.16
N THR A 73 24.31 0.91 -11.08
CA THR A 73 23.65 1.41 -12.29
C THR A 73 22.15 1.32 -12.14
N TYR A 74 21.47 2.30 -12.72
CA TYR A 74 20.03 2.43 -12.62
C TYR A 74 19.29 1.64 -13.70
N VAL A 75 18.52 0.63 -13.30
CA VAL A 75 17.68 -0.22 -14.14
C VAL A 75 16.27 -0.39 -13.56
N PRO A 76 15.24 -0.10 -14.37
CA PRO A 76 13.82 -0.26 -14.05
C PRO A 76 13.17 -1.51 -13.53
N PHE A 77 12.06 -1.30 -12.80
CA PHE A 77 10.91 -2.17 -12.85
C PHE A 77 10.28 -2.02 -14.23
N THR A 78 10.11 -3.14 -14.92
CA THR A 78 9.29 -3.14 -16.12
C THR A 78 7.82 -3.05 -15.70
N THR A 79 6.96 -2.53 -16.57
CA THR A 79 5.51 -2.61 -16.37
C THR A 79 5.07 -4.07 -16.19
N THR A 80 5.71 -4.99 -16.89
CA THR A 80 5.47 -6.44 -16.75
C THR A 80 5.76 -6.93 -15.33
N ASP A 81 6.88 -6.54 -14.71
CA ASP A 81 7.21 -6.92 -13.34
C ASP A 81 6.11 -6.44 -12.37
N LEU A 82 5.73 -5.16 -12.48
CA LEU A 82 4.70 -4.54 -11.66
C LEU A 82 3.33 -5.24 -11.79
N PHE A 83 2.91 -5.53 -13.02
CA PHE A 83 1.65 -6.25 -13.26
C PHE A 83 1.71 -7.71 -12.83
N ASN A 84 2.83 -8.39 -13.01
CA ASN A 84 3.02 -9.76 -12.56
C ASN A 84 2.94 -9.84 -11.03
N TRP A 85 3.65 -8.97 -10.32
CA TRP A 85 3.58 -8.91 -8.87
C TRP A 85 2.18 -8.59 -8.38
N LYS A 86 1.50 -7.63 -9.00
CA LYS A 86 0.11 -7.30 -8.64
C LYS A 86 -0.85 -8.47 -8.86
N THR A 87 -0.70 -9.20 -9.96
CA THR A 87 -1.61 -10.28 -10.35
C THR A 87 -1.40 -11.56 -9.52
N HIS A 88 -0.15 -11.84 -9.15
CA HIS A 88 0.21 -13.05 -8.39
C HIS A 88 0.25 -12.85 -6.87
N THR A 89 -0.02 -11.64 -6.39
CA THR A 89 -0.11 -11.33 -4.95
C THR A 89 -1.58 -11.15 -4.57
N PRO A 90 -2.06 -11.75 -3.45
CA PRO A 90 -3.42 -11.50 -2.98
C PRO A 90 -3.61 -10.01 -2.64
N LEU A 91 -4.88 -9.58 -2.58
CA LEU A 91 -5.22 -8.24 -2.12
C LEU A 91 -4.70 -8.02 -0.69
N TYR A 92 -4.15 -6.82 -0.45
CA TYR A 92 -3.62 -6.45 0.85
C TYR A 92 -4.68 -6.51 1.95
N SER A 93 -5.91 -6.11 1.66
CA SER A 93 -7.06 -6.25 2.57
C SER A 93 -7.36 -7.70 3.00
N THR A 94 -7.02 -8.68 2.16
CA THR A 94 -7.35 -10.09 2.36
C THR A 94 -6.21 -10.83 3.04
N ASN A 95 -4.97 -10.61 2.60
CA ASN A 95 -3.80 -11.27 3.18
C ASN A 95 -2.60 -10.32 3.27
N PRO A 96 -2.58 -9.40 4.25
CA PRO A 96 -1.51 -8.43 4.40
C PRO A 96 -0.12 -9.06 4.59
N ALA A 97 -0.06 -10.25 5.20
CA ALA A 97 1.18 -10.97 5.44
C ALA A 97 1.82 -11.46 4.14
N ALA A 98 1.04 -12.06 3.23
CA ALA A 98 1.55 -12.49 1.93
C ALA A 98 2.05 -11.30 1.10
N VAL A 99 1.33 -10.17 1.12
CA VAL A 99 1.78 -8.94 0.45
C VAL A 99 3.07 -8.41 1.08
N ALA A 100 3.19 -8.42 2.41
CA ALA A 100 4.40 -7.99 3.10
C ALA A 100 5.61 -8.84 2.70
N SER A 101 5.47 -10.17 2.62
CA SER A 101 6.52 -11.08 2.15
C SER A 101 6.93 -10.79 0.71
N MET A 102 5.96 -10.47 -0.16
CA MET A 102 6.26 -10.09 -1.54
C MET A 102 7.05 -8.77 -1.63
N ILE A 103 6.59 -7.73 -0.91
CA ILE A 103 7.30 -6.44 -0.85
C ILE A 103 8.72 -6.64 -0.32
N GLU A 104 8.89 -7.42 0.75
CA GLU A 104 10.20 -7.75 1.31
C GLU A 104 11.11 -8.45 0.30
N SER A 105 10.58 -9.39 -0.50
CA SER A 105 11.32 -10.03 -1.59
C SER A 105 11.75 -9.04 -2.67
N VAL A 106 10.87 -8.12 -3.09
CA VAL A 106 11.21 -7.07 -4.07
C VAL A 106 12.29 -6.14 -3.54
N MET A 107 12.17 -5.70 -2.27
CA MET A 107 13.16 -4.84 -1.62
C MET A 107 14.55 -5.50 -1.59
N LEU A 108 14.61 -6.79 -1.25
CA LEU A 108 15.85 -7.56 -1.18
C LEU A 108 16.49 -7.80 -2.56
N THR A 109 15.68 -8.13 -3.57
CA THR A 109 16.18 -8.59 -4.87
C THR A 109 16.47 -7.45 -5.84
N HIS A 110 15.79 -6.30 -5.70
CA HIS A 110 15.87 -5.20 -6.66
C HIS A 110 16.47 -3.92 -6.09
N ASN A 111 16.69 -3.83 -4.77
CA ASN A 111 17.26 -2.65 -4.11
C ASN A 111 16.65 -1.31 -4.62
N PRO A 112 15.32 -1.14 -4.51
CA PRO A 112 14.61 0.00 -5.10
C PRO A 112 15.03 1.34 -4.48
N THR A 113 15.10 2.40 -5.27
CA THR A 113 15.24 3.77 -4.78
C THR A 113 13.95 4.27 -4.11
N TRP A 114 13.96 5.50 -3.59
CA TRP A 114 12.74 6.14 -3.07
C TRP A 114 11.61 6.17 -4.14
N ALA A 115 11.94 6.56 -5.38
CA ALA A 115 10.97 6.67 -6.47
C ALA A 115 10.36 5.31 -6.82
N ASP A 116 11.17 4.26 -6.84
CA ASP A 116 10.75 2.88 -7.12
C ASP A 116 9.78 2.36 -6.05
N CYS A 117 10.08 2.63 -4.78
CA CYS A 117 9.18 2.33 -3.68
C CYS A 117 7.84 3.07 -3.83
N GLN A 118 7.85 4.34 -4.25
CA GLN A 118 6.61 5.07 -4.50
C GLN A 118 5.80 4.44 -5.64
N GLN A 119 6.44 4.07 -6.75
CA GLN A 119 5.77 3.42 -7.88
C GLN A 119 5.18 2.06 -7.48
N LEU A 120 5.95 1.24 -6.76
CA LEU A 120 5.48 -0.04 -6.23
C LEU A 120 4.29 0.15 -5.30
N MET A 121 4.37 1.12 -4.38
CA MET A 121 3.29 1.44 -3.44
C MET A 121 2.02 1.89 -4.17
N LEU A 122 2.15 2.76 -5.18
CA LEU A 122 1.04 3.23 -6.02
C LEU A 122 0.38 2.09 -6.81
N THR A 123 1.18 1.12 -7.25
CA THR A 123 0.71 -0.04 -8.02
C THR A 123 -0.02 -1.04 -7.12
N MET A 124 0.54 -1.34 -5.96
CA MET A 124 0.13 -2.47 -5.12
C MET A 124 -1.03 -2.15 -4.17
N PHE A 125 -1.17 -0.90 -3.73
CA PHE A 125 -2.08 -0.54 -2.63
C PHE A 125 -3.08 0.54 -3.03
N THR A 126 -4.27 0.54 -2.41
CA THR A 126 -5.22 1.65 -2.51
C THR A 126 -4.70 2.90 -1.80
N THR A 127 -5.35 4.04 -2.03
CA THR A 127 -4.99 5.30 -1.35
C THR A 127 -5.10 5.19 0.17
N GLU A 128 -6.14 4.52 0.68
CA GLU A 128 -6.38 4.31 2.11
C GLU A 128 -5.35 3.35 2.72
N GLU A 129 -4.99 2.30 1.98
CA GLU A 129 -3.95 1.36 2.38
C GLU A 129 -2.59 2.06 2.47
N ARG A 130 -2.20 2.84 1.45
CA ARG A 130 -0.97 3.63 1.48
C ARG A 130 -0.95 4.62 2.65
N ALA A 131 -2.07 5.29 2.93
CA ALA A 131 -2.16 6.20 4.08
C ALA A 131 -1.89 5.47 5.41
N ARG A 132 -2.46 4.28 5.61
CA ARG A 132 -2.19 3.45 6.80
C ARG A 132 -0.74 2.98 6.88
N ILE A 133 -0.18 2.51 5.76
CA ILE A 133 1.21 2.05 5.68
C ILE A 133 2.16 3.18 6.04
N ASN A 134 2.01 4.34 5.40
CA ASN A 134 2.87 5.51 5.62
C ASN A 134 2.76 6.01 7.07
N SER A 135 1.54 6.09 7.62
CA SER A 135 1.35 6.47 9.03
C SER A 135 2.00 5.47 9.99
N SER A 136 1.94 4.18 9.67
CA SER A 136 2.53 3.14 10.52
C SER A 136 4.05 3.17 10.47
N ALA A 137 4.65 3.32 9.28
CA ALA A 137 6.09 3.50 9.12
C ALA A 137 6.61 4.70 9.93
N GLN A 138 5.93 5.85 9.82
CA GLN A 138 6.29 7.06 10.57
C GLN A 138 6.26 6.84 12.08
N LYS A 139 5.20 6.21 12.61
CA LYS A 139 5.06 5.92 14.04
C LYS A 139 6.17 4.99 14.55
N ILE A 140 6.53 3.99 13.76
CA ILE A 140 7.59 3.04 14.09
C ILE A 140 8.95 3.74 14.16
N LEU A 141 9.28 4.56 13.15
CA LEU A 141 10.53 5.32 13.16
C LEU A 141 10.60 6.34 14.29
N LEU A 142 9.49 7.00 14.60
CA LEU A 142 9.40 7.90 15.75
C LEU A 142 9.66 7.14 17.06
N ALA A 143 9.02 5.98 17.25
CA ALA A 143 9.24 5.16 18.44
C ALA A 143 10.70 4.69 18.56
N GLN A 144 11.33 4.32 17.44
CA GLN A 144 12.75 3.97 17.39
C GLN A 144 13.64 5.17 17.78
N ALA A 145 13.37 6.35 17.23
CA ALA A 145 14.15 7.55 17.53
C ALA A 145 14.04 7.97 19.00
N VAL A 146 12.85 7.79 19.61
CA VAL A 146 12.65 7.99 21.05
C VAL A 146 13.44 6.97 21.88
N ALA A 147 13.38 5.69 21.50
CA ALA A 147 14.13 4.63 22.18
C ALA A 147 15.66 4.85 22.11
N ASP A 148 16.14 5.37 20.99
CA ASP A 148 17.56 5.69 20.75
C ASP A 148 17.97 7.07 21.30
N ALA A 149 17.09 7.75 22.04
CA ALA A 149 17.33 9.08 22.61
C ALA A 149 17.83 10.13 21.59
N LYS A 150 17.28 10.12 20.37
CA LYS A 150 17.60 11.13 19.35
C LYS A 150 17.20 12.53 19.84
N PRO A 151 17.99 13.59 19.60
CA PRO A 151 17.67 14.95 20.07
C PRO A 151 16.36 15.52 19.53
N HIS A 152 16.01 15.19 18.28
CA HIS A 152 14.76 15.59 17.62
C HIS A 152 14.12 14.36 16.93
N PRO A 153 13.41 13.51 17.69
CA PRO A 153 12.87 12.24 17.19
C PRO A 153 11.94 12.38 15.99
N GLU A 154 11.11 13.42 15.97
CA GLU A 154 10.17 13.70 14.88
C GLU A 154 10.92 14.07 13.59
N ALA A 155 11.86 15.00 13.68
CA ALA A 155 12.67 15.43 12.54
C ALA A 155 13.50 14.27 11.99
N TRP A 156 14.07 13.44 12.88
CA TRP A 156 14.80 12.24 12.48
C TRP A 156 13.89 11.26 11.72
N ALA A 157 12.67 11.01 12.20
CA ALA A 157 11.73 10.13 11.53
C ALA A 157 11.29 10.67 10.16
N GLU A 158 11.07 11.99 10.03
CA GLU A 158 10.76 12.64 8.75
C GLU A 158 11.92 12.57 7.74
N GLU A 159 13.15 12.73 8.22
CA GLU A 159 14.36 12.58 7.40
C GLU A 159 14.49 11.16 6.84
N HIS A 160 14.18 10.13 7.65
CA HIS A 160 14.34 8.73 7.27
C HIS A 160 13.12 8.15 6.55
N TYR A 161 11.98 8.85 6.54
CA TYR A 161 10.78 8.49 5.77
C TYR A 161 10.14 9.71 5.10
N PRO A 162 10.84 10.32 4.13
CA PRO A 162 10.41 11.57 3.53
C PRO A 162 9.21 11.37 2.60
N LYS A 163 8.30 12.34 2.62
CA LYS A 163 7.11 12.40 1.75
C LYS A 163 7.45 12.85 0.32
N THR A 164 8.56 13.55 0.16
CA THR A 164 9.07 14.05 -1.13
C THR A 164 10.39 13.38 -1.45
N ASP A 165 10.76 13.36 -2.73
CA ASP A 165 12.01 12.76 -3.19
C ASP A 165 13.22 13.41 -2.48
N PRO A 166 13.96 12.66 -1.65
CA PRO A 166 15.12 13.17 -0.95
C PRO A 166 16.37 13.24 -1.83
N LYS A 167 16.33 12.71 -3.06
CA LYS A 167 17.47 12.65 -4.00
C LYS A 167 18.72 11.99 -3.42
N TRP A 168 18.55 10.95 -2.60
CA TRP A 168 19.67 10.25 -1.98
C TRP A 168 20.61 9.64 -3.04
N PRO A 169 21.92 9.92 -2.96
CA PRO A 169 22.89 9.39 -3.92
C PRO A 169 23.16 7.90 -3.65
N TYR A 170 22.83 7.05 -4.61
CA TYR A 170 22.93 5.60 -4.44
C TYR A 170 24.35 5.02 -4.55
N ASN A 171 25.34 5.84 -4.93
CA ASN A 171 26.75 5.44 -5.03
C ASN A 171 27.60 5.94 -3.83
N THR A 172 26.97 6.42 -2.75
CA THR A 172 27.66 6.78 -1.51
C THR A 172 27.21 5.88 -0.37
N VAL A 173 28.10 5.69 0.62
CA VAL A 173 27.80 4.91 1.83
C VAL A 173 26.57 5.49 2.55
N GLU A 174 26.50 6.81 2.66
CA GLU A 174 25.40 7.53 3.31
C GLU A 174 24.07 7.33 2.58
N GLY A 175 24.05 7.49 1.26
CA GLY A 175 22.80 7.32 0.50
C GLY A 175 22.33 5.86 0.45
N VAL A 176 23.24 4.89 0.42
CA VAL A 176 22.91 3.47 0.59
C VAL A 176 22.28 3.22 1.97
N ALA A 177 22.83 3.80 3.03
CA ALA A 177 22.29 3.68 4.40
C ALA A 177 20.89 4.31 4.54
N HIS A 178 20.66 5.49 3.94
CA HIS A 178 19.34 6.10 3.91
C HIS A 178 18.32 5.24 3.16
N LEU A 179 18.69 4.72 1.98
CA LEU A 179 17.84 3.83 1.20
C LEU A 179 17.49 2.55 1.96
N GLN A 180 18.45 1.96 2.66
CA GLN A 180 18.21 0.76 3.46
C GLN A 180 17.25 1.01 4.62
N THR A 181 17.44 2.12 5.34
CA THR A 181 16.52 2.53 6.40
C THR A 181 15.11 2.75 5.86
N TYR A 182 15.00 3.45 4.73
CA TYR A 182 13.73 3.73 4.07
C TYR A 182 12.99 2.47 3.63
N ARG A 183 13.67 1.52 2.96
CA ARG A 183 13.08 0.22 2.56
C ARG A 183 12.60 -0.57 3.76
N THR A 184 13.39 -0.59 4.83
CA THR A 184 13.02 -1.24 6.09
C THR A 184 11.75 -0.61 6.67
N ALA A 185 11.67 0.72 6.69
CA ALA A 185 10.48 1.44 7.15
C ALA A 185 9.25 1.14 6.28
N VAL A 186 9.39 1.03 4.95
CA VAL A 186 8.30 0.59 4.07
C VAL A 186 7.83 -0.82 4.45
N ILE A 187 8.73 -1.79 4.60
CA ILE A 187 8.37 -3.17 4.98
C ILE A 187 7.64 -3.19 6.33
N MET A 188 8.18 -2.49 7.33
CA MET A 188 7.55 -2.38 8.65
C MET A 188 6.18 -1.70 8.58
N GLY A 189 6.06 -0.65 7.76
CA GLY A 189 4.80 0.02 7.49
C GLY A 189 3.77 -0.90 6.83
N VAL A 190 4.16 -1.73 5.87
CA VAL A 190 3.29 -2.72 5.23
C VAL A 190 2.85 -3.79 6.22
N LYS A 191 3.77 -4.29 7.07
CA LYS A 191 3.43 -5.27 8.12
C LYS A 191 2.46 -4.68 9.15
N ALA A 192 2.66 -3.42 9.55
CA ALA A 192 1.84 -2.77 10.57
C ALA A 192 0.51 -2.21 10.05
N GLY A 193 0.49 -1.60 8.85
CA GLY A 193 -0.69 -1.01 8.24
C GLY A 193 -1.74 -2.03 7.78
N GLY A 194 -1.35 -3.29 7.73
CA GLY A 194 -2.18 -4.44 7.38
C GLY A 194 -2.96 -4.97 8.57
N LYS A 195 -2.54 -4.60 9.78
CA LYS A 195 -3.30 -4.90 11.00
C LYS A 195 -4.60 -4.11 10.93
N LYS A 196 -5.72 -4.82 10.97
CA LYS A 196 -7.04 -4.20 10.91
C LYS A 196 -7.19 -3.27 12.12
N PRO A 197 -7.69 -2.03 11.94
CA PRO A 197 -7.99 -1.19 13.08
C PRO A 197 -9.04 -1.91 13.93
N THR A 198 -8.81 -1.95 15.24
CA THR A 198 -9.76 -2.56 16.17
C THR A 198 -11.09 -1.81 16.13
N ASN A 199 -12.14 -2.47 15.65
CA ASN A 199 -13.50 -1.99 15.68
C ASN A 199 -14.32 -2.87 16.64
N MET A 200 -14.22 -2.55 17.92
CA MET A 200 -14.97 -3.24 18.97
C MET A 200 -16.49 -3.03 18.86
N GLY A 201 -16.94 -1.95 18.21
CA GLY A 201 -18.37 -1.72 17.97
C GLY A 201 -18.97 -2.81 17.09
N LYS A 202 -18.35 -3.09 15.94
CA LYS A 202 -18.78 -4.16 15.04
C LYS A 202 -18.72 -5.55 15.65
N ILE A 203 -17.78 -5.79 16.58
CA ILE A 203 -17.68 -7.05 17.33
C ILE A 203 -18.79 -7.11 18.39
N ALA A 204 -19.11 -5.99 19.05
CA ALA A 204 -20.19 -5.91 20.02
C ALA A 204 -21.59 -6.08 19.41
N ASP A 205 -21.76 -5.71 18.15
CA ASP A 205 -23.01 -5.88 17.39
C ASP A 205 -23.31 -7.36 17.06
N VAL A 206 -22.33 -8.25 17.19
CA VAL A 206 -22.52 -9.70 16.99
C VAL A 206 -23.15 -10.29 18.25
N ILE A 207 -24.48 -10.31 18.30
CA ILE A 207 -25.25 -10.90 19.39
C ILE A 207 -25.83 -12.23 18.92
N GLN A 208 -25.90 -13.23 19.81
CA GLN A 208 -26.53 -14.52 19.52
C GLN A 208 -28.01 -14.28 19.18
N GLU A 209 -28.49 -14.80 18.05
CA GLU A 209 -29.91 -14.72 17.72
C GLU A 209 -30.74 -15.72 18.54
N VAL A 210 -32.06 -15.50 18.66
CA VAL A 210 -32.92 -16.35 19.51
C VAL A 210 -32.85 -17.82 19.08
N LYS A 211 -32.88 -18.11 17.77
CA LYS A 211 -32.85 -19.48 17.22
C LYS A 211 -31.46 -19.92 16.75
N GLU A 212 -30.43 -19.13 17.04
CA GLU A 212 -29.07 -19.47 16.67
C GLU A 212 -28.43 -20.34 17.75
N SER A 213 -27.85 -21.47 17.33
CA SER A 213 -27.14 -22.34 18.26
C SER A 213 -25.90 -21.63 18.82
N PRO A 214 -25.53 -21.87 20.09
CA PRO A 214 -24.31 -21.32 20.67
C PRO A 214 -23.04 -21.56 19.86
N SER A 215 -22.92 -22.71 19.20
CA SER A 215 -21.78 -23.02 18.33
C SER A 215 -21.76 -22.14 17.07
N ALA A 216 -22.91 -21.96 16.39
CA ALA A 216 -22.98 -21.10 15.20
C ALA A 216 -22.70 -19.63 15.56
N PHE A 217 -23.23 -19.19 16.71
CA PHE A 217 -22.94 -17.86 17.25
C PHE A 217 -21.45 -17.65 17.54
N LEU A 218 -20.79 -18.63 18.17
CA LEU A 218 -19.35 -18.55 18.42
C LEU A 218 -18.57 -18.36 17.11
N GLU A 219 -18.88 -19.13 16.06
CA GLU A 219 -18.19 -18.98 14.78
C GLU A 219 -18.34 -17.57 14.20
N ARG A 220 -19.56 -17.00 14.20
CA ARG A 220 -19.75 -15.59 13.76
C ARG A 220 -18.97 -14.60 14.62
N LEU A 221 -18.88 -14.84 15.93
CA LEU A 221 -18.12 -13.99 16.83
C LEU A 221 -16.62 -14.07 16.54
N LEU A 222 -16.07 -15.28 16.36
CA LEU A 222 -14.68 -15.49 15.98
C LEU A 222 -14.36 -14.84 14.63
N ASP A 223 -15.26 -14.98 13.65
CA ASP A 223 -15.15 -14.32 12.35
C ASP A 223 -15.15 -12.80 12.47
N ALA A 224 -15.96 -12.23 13.36
CA ALA A 224 -15.95 -10.80 13.61
C ALA A 224 -14.64 -10.33 14.25
N TYR A 225 -14.05 -11.10 15.16
CA TYR A 225 -12.70 -10.81 15.68
C TYR A 225 -11.65 -10.86 14.56
N ARG A 226 -11.64 -11.92 13.74
CA ARG A 226 -10.77 -12.04 12.55
C ARG A 226 -10.98 -10.90 11.55
N MET A 227 -12.21 -10.40 11.42
CA MET A 227 -12.59 -9.39 10.44
C MET A 227 -12.36 -7.96 10.91
N TYR A 228 -12.51 -7.67 12.19
CA TYR A 228 -12.60 -6.31 12.72
C TYR A 228 -11.60 -5.99 13.83
N SER A 229 -10.68 -6.89 14.14
CA SER A 229 -9.67 -6.69 15.17
C SER A 229 -8.34 -7.34 14.76
N PRO A 230 -7.19 -6.83 15.24
CA PRO A 230 -5.91 -7.52 15.12
C PRO A 230 -5.74 -8.62 16.18
N ILE A 231 -6.71 -8.80 17.08
CA ILE A 231 -6.71 -9.83 18.12
C ILE A 231 -6.97 -11.18 17.47
N ASP A 232 -6.03 -12.11 17.61
CA ASP A 232 -6.22 -13.51 17.23
C ASP A 232 -7.14 -14.19 18.27
N PRO A 233 -8.37 -14.59 17.90
CA PRO A 233 -9.28 -15.17 18.86
C PRO A 233 -8.92 -16.62 19.26
N GLU A 234 -7.98 -17.27 18.57
CA GLU A 234 -7.52 -18.63 18.87
C GLU A 234 -6.29 -18.64 19.79
N ALA A 235 -5.63 -17.49 19.95
CA ALA A 235 -4.47 -17.34 20.83
C ALA A 235 -4.86 -17.45 22.32
N MET A 236 -4.04 -18.17 23.09
CA MET A 236 -4.33 -18.49 24.50
C MET A 236 -4.44 -17.24 25.38
N GLU A 237 -3.62 -16.23 25.12
CA GLU A 237 -3.64 -14.93 25.81
C GLU A 237 -4.96 -14.18 25.64
N ASN A 238 -5.70 -14.44 24.57
CA ASN A 238 -6.95 -13.76 24.24
C ASN A 238 -8.20 -14.53 24.71
N GLN A 239 -8.03 -15.76 25.22
CA GLN A 239 -9.15 -16.64 25.60
C GLN A 239 -10.13 -15.97 26.57
N ARG A 240 -9.64 -15.24 27.57
CA ARG A 240 -10.50 -14.53 28.54
C ARG A 240 -11.40 -13.49 27.88
N LEU A 241 -10.88 -12.78 26.87
CA LEU A 241 -11.63 -11.79 26.12
C LEU A 241 -12.72 -12.44 25.26
N ILE A 242 -12.39 -13.56 24.61
CA ILE A 242 -13.35 -14.32 23.80
C ILE A 242 -14.44 -14.91 24.68
N ASN A 243 -14.09 -15.50 25.82
CA ASN A 243 -15.06 -16.00 26.81
C ASN A 243 -15.98 -14.89 27.32
N SER A 244 -15.43 -13.71 27.63
CA SER A 244 -16.22 -12.56 28.06
C SER A 244 -17.21 -12.11 26.98
N SER A 245 -16.76 -12.06 25.72
CA SER A 245 -17.58 -11.65 24.57
C SER A 245 -18.69 -12.65 24.31
N PHE A 246 -18.35 -13.95 24.21
CA PHE A 246 -19.30 -15.04 24.01
C PHE A 246 -20.40 -15.02 25.06
N VAL A 247 -20.05 -14.94 26.35
CA VAL A 247 -21.03 -14.92 27.44
C VAL A 247 -21.85 -13.63 27.47
N GLY A 248 -21.20 -12.48 27.27
CA GLY A 248 -21.87 -11.18 27.29
C GLY A 248 -22.92 -11.04 26.18
N GLN A 249 -22.58 -11.52 24.98
CA GLN A 249 -23.38 -11.41 23.76
C GLN A 249 -24.29 -12.63 23.50
N SER A 250 -24.24 -13.65 24.36
CA SER A 250 -25.20 -14.77 24.33
C SER A 250 -26.61 -14.34 24.72
N GLN A 251 -27.59 -15.20 24.41
CA GLN A 251 -28.96 -15.07 24.92
C GLN A 251 -28.99 -15.04 26.46
N ARG A 252 -30.01 -14.36 27.02
CA ARG A 252 -30.04 -13.98 28.44
C ARG A 252 -29.99 -15.18 29.39
N ASP A 253 -30.70 -16.25 29.06
CA ASP A 253 -30.73 -17.51 29.79
C ASP A 253 -29.35 -18.20 29.83
N ILE A 254 -28.68 -18.29 28.68
CA ILE A 254 -27.32 -18.83 28.55
C ILE A 254 -26.33 -17.98 29.36
N ARG A 255 -26.35 -16.66 29.15
CA ARG A 255 -25.49 -15.71 29.87
C ARG A 255 -25.64 -15.88 31.39
N ASN A 256 -26.88 -15.88 31.88
CA ASN A 256 -27.17 -16.04 33.30
C ASN A 256 -26.70 -17.39 33.85
N LYS A 257 -26.79 -18.47 33.06
CA LYS A 257 -26.32 -19.80 33.49
C LYS A 257 -24.80 -19.83 33.62
N ILE A 258 -24.07 -19.30 32.64
CA ILE A 258 -22.61 -19.36 32.61
C ILE A 258 -21.99 -18.41 33.64
N GLN A 259 -22.57 -17.22 33.84
CA GLN A 259 -22.07 -16.23 34.82
C GLN A 259 -22.11 -16.72 36.28
N ARG A 260 -22.86 -17.79 36.58
CA ARG A 260 -22.90 -18.43 37.91
C ARG A 260 -21.76 -19.42 38.15
N ILE A 261 -20.92 -19.66 37.14
CA ILE A 261 -19.81 -20.59 37.23
C ILE A 261 -18.56 -19.82 37.67
N ASP A 262 -17.99 -20.22 38.80
CA ASP A 262 -16.78 -19.61 39.32
C ASP A 262 -15.64 -19.72 38.31
N GLY A 263 -14.98 -18.59 38.04
CA GLY A 263 -13.84 -18.52 37.14
C GLY A 263 -14.18 -18.80 35.67
N PHE A 264 -15.43 -18.63 35.20
CA PHE A 264 -15.82 -18.94 33.82
C PHE A 264 -14.93 -18.28 32.75
N LEU A 265 -14.38 -17.09 33.02
CA LEU A 265 -13.46 -16.42 32.09
C LEU A 265 -12.18 -17.22 31.81
N GLY A 266 -11.73 -18.06 32.75
CA GLY A 266 -10.56 -18.92 32.61
C GLY A 266 -10.86 -20.34 32.09
N LYS A 267 -12.13 -20.65 31.76
CA LYS A 267 -12.51 -21.96 31.22
C LYS A 267 -12.18 -22.07 29.73
N GLY A 268 -12.06 -23.29 29.24
CA GLY A 268 -11.96 -23.53 27.80
C GLY A 268 -13.24 -23.10 27.09
N ILE A 269 -13.13 -22.46 25.94
CA ILE A 269 -14.32 -22.00 25.18
C ILE A 269 -15.26 -23.16 24.84
N SER A 270 -14.72 -24.35 24.54
CA SER A 270 -15.52 -25.56 24.26
C SER A 270 -16.38 -25.98 25.46
N GLU A 271 -15.88 -25.82 26.68
CA GLU A 271 -16.64 -26.11 27.90
C GLU A 271 -17.83 -25.14 28.03
N LEU A 272 -17.60 -23.86 27.77
CA LEU A 272 -18.66 -22.84 27.82
C LEU A 272 -19.72 -23.09 26.74
N VAL A 273 -19.30 -23.48 25.53
CA VAL A 273 -20.21 -23.83 24.42
C VAL A 273 -21.04 -25.07 24.76
N GLU A 274 -20.46 -26.09 25.41
CA GLU A 274 -21.21 -27.29 25.82
C GLU A 274 -22.32 -26.92 26.82
N ILE A 275 -22.02 -26.06 27.79
CA ILE A 275 -22.99 -25.58 28.78
C ILE A 275 -24.07 -24.74 28.10
N ALA A 276 -23.68 -23.84 27.21
CA ALA A 276 -24.61 -23.02 26.43
C ALA A 276 -25.57 -23.90 25.60
N ASN A 277 -25.04 -24.92 24.93
CA ASN A 277 -25.83 -25.85 24.14
C ASN A 277 -26.84 -26.59 25.02
N LYS A 278 -26.47 -27.05 26.22
CA LYS A 278 -27.44 -27.68 27.15
C LYS A 278 -28.59 -26.74 27.49
N VAL A 279 -28.33 -25.46 27.73
CA VAL A 279 -29.38 -24.46 28.00
C VAL A 279 -30.26 -24.24 26.78
N TYR A 280 -29.65 -24.06 25.60
CA TYR A 280 -30.35 -23.86 24.34
C TYR A 280 -31.33 -25.00 24.02
N HIS A 281 -30.88 -26.26 24.08
CA HIS A 281 -31.74 -27.41 23.79
C HIS A 281 -32.87 -27.59 24.81
N ASN A 282 -32.62 -27.28 26.09
CA ASN A 282 -33.66 -27.34 27.13
C ASN A 282 -34.77 -26.31 26.87
N ARG A 283 -34.43 -25.14 26.32
CA ARG A 283 -35.41 -24.12 25.96
C ARG A 283 -36.33 -24.60 24.83
N ASP A 284 -35.76 -25.19 23.78
CA ASP A 284 -36.53 -25.70 22.65
C ASP A 284 -37.50 -26.82 23.10
N LEU A 285 -37.06 -27.69 24.01
CA LEU A 285 -37.91 -28.73 24.60
C LEU A 285 -39.09 -28.16 25.41
N GLU A 286 -38.88 -27.07 26.15
CA GLU A 286 -39.94 -26.40 26.92
C GLU A 286 -40.90 -25.58 26.04
N GLU A 287 -40.45 -25.09 24.88
CA GLU A 287 -41.34 -24.47 23.89
C GLU A 287 -42.21 -25.50 23.18
N ILE A 288 -41.66 -26.68 22.83
CA ILE A 288 -42.42 -27.78 22.22
C ILE A 288 -43.52 -28.30 23.16
N LYS A 289 -43.26 -28.39 24.48
CA LYS A 289 -44.28 -28.81 25.46
C LYS A 289 -45.44 -27.83 25.65
N LYS A 290 -45.29 -26.58 25.18
CA LYS A 290 -46.30 -25.52 25.33
C LYS A 290 -47.15 -25.31 24.07
N GLN A 291 -46.84 -26.03 22.99
CA GLN A 291 -47.64 -26.08 21.75
C GLN A 291 -48.58 -27.28 21.77
#